data_AF-A0A2R6J902-F1
#
_entry.id   AF-A0A2R6J902-F1
#
_cell.length_a   1.000
_cell.length_b   1.000
_cell.length_c   1.000
_cell.angle_alpha   90.00
_cell.angle_beta   90.00
_cell.angle_gamma   90.00
#
_symmetry.space_group_name_H-M   'P 1'
#
loop_
_entity.id
_entity.type
_entity.pdbx_description
1 polymer ?
#
loop_
_entity_poly.entity_id
_entity_poly.type
_entity_poly.pdbx_seq_one_letter_code
_entity_poly.pdbx_strand_id
1 'polypeptide(L)'
;MRLARIETPAGVLEGKYDDGTVHTDEGSYGPGEYDLLAPCEPSAFYCVGRNFGEKVDQMDYEVPEEPDFFIKPPASLHPPETPIPYPSFSSELTYAGELAAVIGRNCTSVSESEVDDVVRGYTILNDLDCLDQKRRTARKAFDASGPLGPVIATDVDPVGLEMETHINGERRQHDNT
;
A
#
# COMPACT_ATOMS: atom_id res chain seq x y z
N MET A 1 10.65 11.15 -8.09
CA MET A 1 11.32 11.19 -6.77
C MET A 1 10.64 10.22 -5.80
N ARG A 2 11.38 9.75 -4.79
CA ARG A 2 10.89 8.84 -3.75
C ARG A 2 10.72 9.63 -2.46
N LEU A 3 9.49 9.80 -2.00
CA LEU A 3 9.16 10.56 -0.78
C LEU A 3 8.99 9.60 0.39
N ALA A 4 9.64 9.89 1.51
CA ALA A 4 9.55 9.10 2.74
C ALA A 4 9.12 9.98 3.90
N ARG A 5 8.57 9.32 4.92
CA ARG A 5 8.29 9.89 6.23
C ARG A 5 9.04 9.07 7.27
N ILE A 6 9.77 9.75 8.15
CA ILE A 6 10.64 9.13 9.15
C ILE A 6 10.34 9.68 10.53
N GLU A 7 10.50 8.85 11.55
CA GLU A 7 10.49 9.28 12.96
C GLU A 7 11.92 9.35 13.49
N THR A 8 12.25 10.47 14.12
CA THR A 8 13.55 10.74 14.76
C THR A 8 13.32 11.16 16.21
N PRO A 9 14.35 11.24 17.06
CA PRO A 9 14.21 11.78 18.41
C PRO A 9 13.68 13.22 18.47
N ALA A 10 13.81 13.99 17.39
CA ALA A 10 13.31 15.36 17.28
C ALA A 10 11.85 15.45 16.80
N GLY A 11 11.30 14.34 16.27
CA GLY A 11 9.95 14.27 15.73
C GLY A 11 9.90 13.63 14.34
N VAL A 12 8.72 13.73 13.72
CA VAL A 12 8.45 13.20 12.39
C VAL A 12 8.92 14.18 11.32
N LEU A 13 9.69 13.68 10.36
CA LEU A 13 10.21 14.45 9.24
C LEU A 13 9.79 13.81 7.92
N GLU A 14 9.62 14.63 6.88
CA GLU A 14 9.41 14.19 5.50
C GLU A 14 10.61 14.58 4.64
N GLY A 15 10.92 13.74 3.66
CA GLY A 15 12.09 13.98 2.82
C GLY A 15 12.18 13.08 1.60
N LYS A 16 13.24 13.30 0.82
CA LYS A 16 13.59 12.45 -0.31
C LYS A 16 14.38 11.24 0.20
N TYR A 17 13.90 10.04 -0.12
CA TYR A 17 14.61 8.79 0.11
C TYR A 17 15.57 8.49 -1.04
N ASP A 18 16.81 8.16 -0.69
CA ASP A 18 17.87 7.75 -1.61
C ASP A 18 18.76 6.72 -0.92
N ASP A 19 18.68 5.46 -1.37
CA ASP A 19 19.50 4.35 -0.90
C ASP A 19 19.65 4.25 0.64
N GLY A 20 18.51 4.23 1.35
CA GLY A 20 18.49 4.14 2.82
C GLY A 20 18.77 5.46 3.56
N THR A 21 19.07 6.54 2.84
CA THR A 21 19.23 7.87 3.41
C THR A 21 18.00 8.73 3.10
N VAL A 22 17.51 9.47 4.10
CA VAL A 22 16.41 10.42 3.94
C VAL A 22 16.93 11.84 4.08
N HIS A 23 16.78 12.63 3.01
CA HIS A 23 17.15 14.03 2.96
C HIS A 23 15.93 14.91 3.22
N THR A 24 15.94 15.62 4.35
CA THR A 24 14.87 16.53 4.81
C THR A 24 15.39 17.97 4.81
N ASP A 25 14.52 18.93 5.13
CA ASP A 25 14.93 20.33 5.33
C ASP A 25 15.80 20.52 6.60
N GLU A 26 15.78 19.55 7.52
CA GLU A 26 16.51 19.59 8.79
C GLU A 26 17.87 18.87 8.74
N GLY A 27 18.08 18.00 7.74
CA GLY A 27 19.33 17.26 7.62
C GLY A 27 19.22 16.03 6.73
N SER A 28 20.19 15.13 6.86
CA SER A 28 20.18 13.82 6.20
C SER A 28 20.34 12.74 7.25
N TYR A 29 19.50 11.73 7.18
CA TYR A 29 19.42 10.66 8.18
C TYR A 29 19.65 9.33 7.46
N GLY A 30 20.72 8.65 7.82
CA GLY A 30 21.06 7.33 7.30
C GLY A 30 20.40 6.20 8.08
N PRO A 31 20.63 4.94 7.65
CA PRO A 31 20.08 3.77 8.31
C PRO A 31 20.46 3.72 9.80
N GLY A 32 19.47 3.50 10.66
CA GLY A 32 19.64 3.43 12.12
C GLY A 32 19.57 4.77 12.85
N GLU A 33 19.47 5.89 12.13
CA GLU A 33 19.23 7.22 12.72
C GLU A 33 17.74 7.58 12.80
N TYR A 34 16.87 6.74 12.23
CA TYR A 34 15.43 6.96 12.13
C TYR A 34 14.64 5.64 12.12
N ASP A 35 13.36 5.72 12.44
CA ASP A 35 12.37 4.67 12.17
C ASP A 35 11.54 5.05 10.93
N LEU A 36 11.37 4.12 9.99
CA LEU A 36 10.61 4.39 8.78
C LEU A 36 9.10 4.33 9.06
N LEU A 37 8.39 5.41 8.74
CA LEU A 37 6.92 5.45 8.83
C LEU A 37 6.30 5.09 7.48
N ALA A 38 4.99 4.84 7.47
CA ALA A 38 4.25 4.85 6.22
C ALA A 38 4.43 6.22 5.52
N PRO A 39 4.54 6.28 4.18
CA PRO A 39 4.94 7.53 3.51
C PRO A 39 3.82 8.58 3.44
N CYS A 40 2.63 8.27 3.94
CA CYS A 40 1.52 9.21 4.13
C CYS A 40 0.56 8.73 5.23
N GLU A 41 -0.44 9.57 5.55
CA GLU A 41 -1.51 9.29 6.49
C GLU A 41 -2.87 9.33 5.76
N PRO A 42 -3.31 8.21 5.18
CA PRO A 42 -4.55 8.18 4.41
C PRO A 42 -5.78 8.36 5.30
N SER A 43 -6.73 9.18 4.87
CA SER A 43 -8.04 9.31 5.52
C SER A 43 -8.98 8.12 5.26
N ALA A 44 -8.69 7.34 4.22
CA ALA A 44 -9.30 6.05 3.91
C ALA A 44 -8.43 5.32 2.89
N PHE A 45 -8.48 3.99 2.90
CA PHE A 45 -7.98 3.16 1.81
C PHE A 45 -9.17 2.73 0.95
N TYR A 46 -9.22 3.16 -0.30
CA TYR A 46 -10.19 2.65 -1.28
C TYR A 46 -9.51 1.52 -2.06
N CYS A 47 -10.01 0.30 -1.88
CA CYS A 47 -9.42 -0.90 -2.44
C CYS A 47 -10.39 -1.57 -3.41
N VAL A 48 -9.87 -2.31 -4.39
CA VAL A 48 -10.66 -3.05 -5.38
C VAL A 48 -10.26 -4.51 -5.30
N GLY A 49 -11.25 -5.41 -5.24
CA GLY A 49 -11.01 -6.85 -5.32
C GLY A 49 -10.99 -7.34 -6.77
N ARG A 50 -10.26 -8.44 -7.04
CA ARG A 50 -10.27 -9.16 -8.33
C ARG A 50 -9.90 -8.29 -9.55
N ASN A 51 -8.86 -7.48 -9.41
CA ASN A 51 -8.48 -6.49 -10.43
C ASN A 51 -7.25 -6.88 -11.29
N PHE A 52 -6.84 -8.15 -11.29
CA PHE A 52 -5.76 -8.66 -12.15
C PHE A 52 -6.34 -9.63 -13.18
N GLY A 53 -6.25 -9.29 -14.47
CA GLY A 53 -6.89 -10.03 -15.55
C GLY A 53 -6.50 -11.50 -15.63
N GLU A 54 -5.20 -11.82 -15.56
CA GLU A 54 -4.71 -13.21 -15.67
C GLU A 54 -5.22 -14.13 -14.54
N LYS A 55 -5.50 -13.58 -13.35
CA LYS A 55 -6.07 -14.34 -12.22
C LYS A 55 -7.57 -14.57 -12.34
N VAL A 56 -8.29 -13.68 -13.02
CA VAL A 56 -9.73 -13.85 -13.22
C VAL A 56 -10.01 -15.02 -14.17
N ASP A 57 -9.19 -15.16 -15.22
CA ASP A 57 -9.29 -16.27 -16.18
C ASP A 57 -8.92 -17.64 -15.57
N GLN A 58 -8.02 -17.68 -14.57
CA GLN A 58 -7.57 -18.94 -13.96
C GLN A 58 -8.47 -19.46 -12.82
N MET A 59 -9.30 -18.59 -12.22
CA MET A 59 -10.09 -18.92 -11.04
C MET A 59 -11.59 -19.11 -11.31
N ASP A 60 -12.02 -19.12 -12.57
CA ASP A 60 -13.43 -19.22 -12.98
C ASP A 60 -14.30 -18.12 -12.32
N TYR A 61 -13.69 -16.97 -12.03
CA TYR A 61 -14.38 -15.82 -11.49
C TYR A 61 -14.98 -15.01 -12.64
N GLU A 62 -16.23 -14.60 -12.52
CA GLU A 62 -16.78 -13.57 -13.40
C GLU A 62 -16.08 -12.24 -13.11
N VAL A 63 -15.49 -11.62 -14.14
CA VAL A 63 -15.02 -10.23 -14.07
C VAL A 63 -16.24 -9.37 -13.72
N PRO A 64 -16.24 -8.63 -12.60
CA PRO A 64 -17.34 -7.74 -12.28
C PRO A 64 -17.57 -6.69 -13.38
N GLU A 65 -18.83 -6.40 -13.72
CA GLU A 65 -19.17 -5.30 -14.66
C GLU A 65 -18.76 -3.92 -14.12
N GLU A 66 -18.65 -3.80 -12.80
CA GLU A 66 -18.21 -2.60 -12.08
C GLU A 66 -17.14 -2.98 -11.04
N PRO A 67 -16.16 -2.10 -10.74
CA PRO A 67 -15.12 -2.42 -9.75
C PRO A 67 -15.72 -2.72 -8.36
N ASP A 68 -15.34 -3.88 -7.80
CA ASP A 68 -15.83 -4.32 -6.49
C ASP A 68 -15.05 -3.64 -5.35
N PHE A 69 -15.42 -2.39 -5.07
CA PHE A 69 -14.80 -1.55 -4.05
C PHE A 69 -15.05 -2.04 -2.62
N PHE A 70 -14.09 -1.76 -1.75
CA PHE A 70 -14.22 -1.81 -0.30
C PHE A 70 -13.28 -0.82 0.34
N ILE A 71 -13.45 -0.60 1.65
CA ILE A 71 -12.65 0.35 2.41
C ILE A 71 -11.92 -0.36 3.54
N LYS A 72 -10.63 -0.05 3.71
CA LYS A 72 -9.93 -0.25 4.99
C LYS A 72 -9.87 1.09 5.74
N PRO A 73 -10.06 1.09 7.07
CA PRO A 73 -10.02 2.31 7.86
C PRO A 73 -8.59 2.83 8.00
N PRO A 74 -8.37 4.13 8.26
CA PRO A 74 -7.02 4.66 8.59
C PRO A 74 -6.32 3.89 9.72
N ALA A 75 -7.09 3.35 10.66
CA ALA A 75 -6.58 2.52 11.75
C ALA A 75 -5.89 1.22 11.29
N SER A 76 -6.07 0.77 10.05
CA SER A 76 -5.34 -0.38 9.51
C SER A 76 -3.90 -0.05 9.09
N LEU A 77 -3.57 1.24 8.96
CA LEU A 77 -2.24 1.68 8.50
C LEU A 77 -1.15 1.05 9.35
N HIS A 78 -0.18 0.43 8.69
CA HIS A 78 0.97 -0.17 9.34
C HIS A 78 2.27 0.32 8.68
N PRO A 79 3.27 0.76 9.46
CA PRO A 79 4.55 1.19 8.90
C PRO A 79 5.29 0.06 8.17
N PRO A 80 6.12 0.39 7.16
CA PRO A 80 7.03 -0.56 6.55
C PRO A 80 8.06 -1.08 7.57
N GLU A 81 8.66 -2.22 7.28
CA GLU A 81 9.72 -2.86 8.10
C GLU A 81 9.34 -3.16 9.57
N THR A 82 8.06 -3.00 9.92
CA THR A 82 7.55 -3.26 11.27
C THR A 82 6.86 -4.63 11.30
N PRO A 83 7.11 -5.49 12.31
CA PRO A 83 6.43 -6.77 12.43
C PRO A 83 4.92 -6.64 12.41
N ILE A 84 4.26 -7.46 11.59
CA ILE A 84 2.80 -7.55 11.53
C ILE A 84 2.34 -8.52 12.62
N PRO A 85 1.57 -8.08 13.63
CA PRO A 85 1.03 -8.98 14.64
C PRO A 85 0.00 -9.91 14.01
N TYR A 86 0.09 -11.21 14.30
CA TYR A 86 -0.93 -12.15 13.87
C TYR A 86 -2.23 -11.89 14.66
N PRO A 87 -3.37 -11.62 14.00
CA PRO A 87 -4.61 -11.28 14.69
C PRO A 87 -5.14 -12.47 15.49
N SER A 88 -5.45 -12.26 16.77
CA SER A 88 -5.86 -13.34 17.69
C SER A 88 -7.21 -13.98 17.38
N PHE A 89 -8.02 -13.34 16.52
CA PHE A 89 -9.35 -13.81 16.12
C PHE A 89 -9.37 -14.64 14.84
N SER A 90 -8.22 -14.79 14.16
CA SER A 90 -8.11 -15.52 12.90
C SER A 90 -7.03 -16.60 13.00
N SER A 91 -7.15 -17.63 12.17
CA SER A 91 -6.09 -18.60 11.87
C SER A 91 -5.72 -18.66 10.38
N GLU A 92 -6.30 -17.77 9.56
CA GLU A 92 -6.15 -17.76 8.11
C GLU A 92 -5.78 -16.36 7.59
N LEU A 93 -4.75 -15.74 8.17
CA LEU A 93 -4.17 -14.51 7.66
C LEU A 93 -3.40 -14.76 6.36
N THR A 94 -3.74 -14.01 5.32
CA THR A 94 -3.03 -13.98 4.03
C THR A 94 -2.64 -12.55 3.63
N TYR A 95 -1.75 -12.45 2.64
CA TYR A 95 -1.29 -11.21 2.01
C TYR A 95 -1.94 -11.01 0.64
N ALA A 96 -1.85 -9.78 0.15
CA ALA A 96 -2.05 -9.41 -1.25
C ALA A 96 -1.14 -8.21 -1.55
N GLY A 97 -0.13 -8.41 -2.40
CA GLY A 97 0.73 -7.31 -2.83
C GLY A 97 0.03 -6.48 -3.90
N GLU A 98 -0.20 -5.20 -3.62
CA GLU A 98 -1.00 -4.30 -4.45
C GLU A 98 -0.24 -3.00 -4.75
N LEU A 99 -0.45 -2.45 -5.95
CA LEU A 99 -0.03 -1.08 -6.26
C LEU A 99 -1.07 -0.12 -5.67
N ALA A 100 -0.62 0.87 -4.89
CA ALA A 100 -1.48 1.85 -4.28
C ALA A 100 -1.21 3.26 -4.85
N ALA A 101 -2.22 3.85 -5.48
CA ALA A 101 -2.19 5.26 -5.85
C ALA A 101 -2.43 6.16 -4.61
N VAL A 102 -1.59 7.17 -4.45
CA VAL A 102 -1.72 8.17 -3.38
C VAL A 102 -2.31 9.44 -3.96
N ILE A 103 -3.51 9.80 -3.51
CA ILE A 103 -4.21 11.01 -3.94
C ILE A 103 -3.58 12.24 -3.25
N GLY A 104 -3.13 13.21 -4.04
CA GLY A 104 -2.39 14.38 -3.56
C GLY A 104 -3.26 15.61 -3.27
N ARG A 105 -4.47 15.67 -3.81
CA ARG A 105 -5.39 16.79 -3.63
C ARG A 105 -6.84 16.31 -3.56
N ASN A 106 -7.67 17.07 -2.85
CA ASN A 106 -9.11 16.84 -2.85
C ASN A 106 -9.66 16.96 -4.28
N CYS A 107 -10.47 15.99 -4.68
CA CYS A 107 -11.01 15.91 -6.03
C CYS A 107 -12.41 15.28 -6.03
N THR A 108 -13.17 15.51 -7.08
CA THR A 108 -14.47 14.88 -7.33
C THR A 108 -14.72 14.84 -8.83
N SER A 109 -15.34 13.77 -9.34
CA SER A 109 -15.69 13.62 -10.77
C SER A 109 -14.50 13.89 -11.71
N VAL A 110 -13.35 13.29 -11.41
CA VAL A 110 -12.10 13.44 -12.17
C VAL A 110 -12.24 12.68 -13.49
N SER A 111 -11.94 13.32 -14.62
CA SER A 111 -11.86 12.64 -15.91
C SER A 111 -10.56 11.85 -16.04
N GLU A 112 -10.51 10.83 -16.91
CA GLU A 112 -9.31 10.01 -17.13
C GLU A 112 -8.08 10.86 -17.47
N SER A 113 -8.24 11.91 -18.27
CA SER A 113 -7.14 12.82 -18.65
C SER A 113 -6.62 13.71 -17.52
N GLU A 114 -7.33 13.81 -16.41
CA GLU A 114 -6.97 14.66 -15.26
C GLU A 114 -6.42 13.84 -14.08
N VAL A 115 -6.31 12.51 -14.21
CA VAL A 115 -5.85 11.61 -13.14
C VAL A 115 -4.43 11.97 -12.69
N ASP A 116 -3.53 12.26 -13.63
CA ASP A 116 -2.14 12.61 -13.34
C ASP A 116 -2.00 13.92 -12.55
N ASP A 117 -2.98 14.82 -12.67
CA ASP A 117 -2.99 16.08 -11.90
C ASP A 117 -3.45 15.87 -10.44
N VAL A 118 -4.06 14.72 -10.15
CA VAL A 118 -4.66 14.39 -8.84
C VAL A 118 -3.80 13.41 -8.05
N VAL A 119 -3.19 12.45 -8.73
CA VAL A 119 -2.33 11.43 -8.12
C VAL A 119 -0.98 12.07 -7.76
N ARG A 120 -0.63 12.03 -6.47
CA ARG A 120 0.70 12.46 -5.98
C ARG A 120 1.80 11.51 -6.45
N GLY A 121 1.47 10.23 -6.53
CA GLY A 121 2.38 9.14 -6.90
C GLY A 121 1.84 7.80 -6.45
N TYR A 122 2.69 6.79 -6.49
CA TYR A 122 2.35 5.40 -6.17
C TYR A 122 3.25 4.85 -5.05
N THR A 123 2.70 3.96 -4.24
CA THR A 123 3.39 3.21 -3.19
C THR A 123 2.93 1.75 -3.24
N ILE A 124 3.51 0.89 -2.42
CA ILE A 124 3.07 -0.50 -2.28
C ILE A 124 2.13 -0.60 -1.09
N LEU A 125 1.07 -1.38 -1.24
CA LEU A 125 0.17 -1.81 -0.18
C LEU A 125 0.25 -3.34 -0.05
N ASN A 126 0.31 -3.84 1.18
CA ASN A 126 -0.03 -5.23 1.45
C ASN A 126 -1.47 -5.28 2.00
N ASP A 127 -2.44 -5.68 1.18
CA ASP A 127 -3.84 -5.76 1.61
C ASP A 127 -4.12 -7.09 2.34
N LEU A 128 -3.76 -7.12 3.64
CA LEU A 128 -3.93 -8.31 4.45
C LEU A 128 -5.41 -8.69 4.62
N ASP A 129 -5.65 -10.00 4.64
CA ASP A 129 -6.98 -10.57 4.70
C ASP A 129 -7.03 -11.76 5.66
N CYS A 130 -8.02 -11.82 6.55
CA CYS A 130 -8.26 -12.95 7.44
C CYS A 130 -9.34 -13.87 6.84
N LEU A 131 -8.99 -14.82 5.96
CA LEU A 131 -9.94 -15.51 5.07
C LEU A 131 -11.07 -16.27 5.77
N ASP A 132 -10.84 -16.72 7.00
CA ASP A 132 -11.80 -17.38 7.87
C ASP A 132 -12.94 -16.46 8.35
N GLN A 133 -12.79 -15.15 8.19
CA GLN A 133 -13.85 -14.18 8.48
C GLN A 133 -14.86 -14.10 7.33
N LYS A 134 -16.14 -14.33 7.67
CA LYS A 134 -17.24 -14.38 6.70
C LYS A 134 -17.59 -13.03 6.08
N ARG A 135 -17.46 -11.93 6.84
CA ARG A 135 -17.82 -10.58 6.38
C ARG A 135 -16.57 -9.86 5.89
N ARG A 136 -16.60 -9.31 4.68
CA ARG A 136 -15.46 -8.59 4.07
C ARG A 136 -14.87 -7.53 4.99
N THR A 137 -15.70 -6.74 5.68
CA THR A 137 -15.22 -5.75 6.65
C THR A 137 -14.42 -6.39 7.79
N ALA A 138 -14.94 -7.44 8.44
CA ALA A 138 -14.19 -8.13 9.51
C ALA A 138 -12.92 -8.80 8.98
N ARG A 139 -12.93 -9.18 7.70
CA ARG A 139 -11.81 -9.80 6.99
C ARG A 139 -10.66 -8.84 6.71
N LYS A 140 -10.99 -7.60 6.32
CA LYS A 140 -10.06 -6.60 5.77
C LYS A 140 -9.78 -5.42 6.70
N ALA A 141 -10.64 -5.12 7.67
CA ALA A 141 -10.57 -3.93 8.52
C ALA A 141 -10.18 -4.30 9.95
N PHE A 142 -8.89 -4.53 10.17
CA PHE A 142 -8.29 -4.79 11.48
C PHE A 142 -6.94 -4.09 11.63
N ASP A 143 -6.43 -4.02 12.86
CA ASP A 143 -5.14 -3.40 13.17
C ASP A 143 -4.02 -4.04 12.34
N ALA A 144 -3.11 -3.20 11.86
CA ALA A 144 -1.99 -3.60 11.01
C ALA A 144 -2.35 -4.30 9.68
N SER A 145 -3.62 -4.25 9.25
CA SER A 145 -4.06 -4.93 8.02
C SER A 145 -3.72 -4.21 6.71
N GLY A 146 -3.23 -2.96 6.77
CA GLY A 146 -2.77 -2.19 5.61
C GLY A 146 -1.33 -1.69 5.77
N PRO A 147 -0.31 -2.57 5.77
CA PRO A 147 1.07 -2.16 5.57
C PRO A 147 1.25 -1.37 4.28
N LEU A 148 1.80 -0.16 4.39
CA LEU A 148 1.88 0.81 3.30
C LEU A 148 3.28 1.42 3.25
N GLY A 149 3.93 1.39 2.09
CA GLY A 149 5.24 2.02 1.91
C GLY A 149 6.16 1.25 0.95
N PRO A 150 7.48 1.42 1.05
CA PRO A 150 8.19 2.31 1.99
C PRO A 150 8.15 3.79 1.60
N VAL A 151 7.88 4.10 0.33
CA VAL A 151 7.99 5.45 -0.23
C VAL A 151 6.85 5.74 -1.21
N ILE A 152 6.55 7.02 -1.43
CA ILE A 152 5.75 7.44 -2.59
C ILE A 152 6.70 7.74 -3.74
N ALA A 153 6.63 6.93 -4.79
CA ALA A 153 7.28 7.18 -6.07
C ALA A 153 6.38 8.10 -6.92
N THR A 154 6.92 9.26 -7.30
CA THR A 154 6.18 10.33 -8.00
C THR A 154 6.49 10.38 -9.51
N ASP A 155 7.44 9.57 -9.96
CA ASP A 155 8.00 9.52 -11.32
C ASP A 155 7.91 8.12 -11.92
N VAL A 156 6.83 7.41 -11.61
CA VAL A 156 6.57 6.04 -12.07
C VAL A 156 5.29 6.04 -12.92
N ASP A 157 5.38 5.41 -14.10
CA ASP A 157 4.23 5.04 -14.91
C ASP A 157 3.59 3.79 -14.28
N PRO A 158 2.31 3.81 -13.90
CA PRO A 158 1.65 2.66 -13.28
C PRO A 158 1.39 1.51 -14.26
N VAL A 159 1.64 1.65 -15.56
CA VAL A 159 1.36 0.61 -16.57
C VAL A 159 2.55 -0.32 -16.78
N GLY A 160 2.32 -1.63 -16.73
CA GLY A 160 3.33 -2.65 -17.02
C GLY A 160 4.38 -2.81 -15.93
N LEU A 161 4.07 -2.45 -14.68
CA LEU A 161 4.99 -2.65 -13.56
C LEU A 161 4.94 -4.10 -13.10
N GLU A 162 6.10 -4.74 -12.97
CA GLU A 162 6.20 -6.06 -12.36
C GLU A 162 5.87 -5.98 -10.87
N MET A 163 5.00 -6.88 -10.42
CA MET A 163 4.52 -6.97 -9.05
C MET A 163 4.85 -8.34 -8.47
N GLU A 164 5.60 -8.36 -7.37
CA GLU A 164 5.97 -9.60 -6.70
C GLU A 164 5.63 -9.59 -5.21
N THR A 165 5.31 -10.76 -4.66
CA THR A 165 5.25 -10.96 -3.21
C THR A 165 6.04 -12.19 -2.83
N HIS A 166 6.93 -12.04 -1.86
CA HIS A 166 7.83 -13.08 -1.38
C HIS A 166 7.52 -13.40 0.09
N ILE A 167 7.44 -14.67 0.43
CA ILE A 167 7.27 -15.16 1.80
C ILE A 167 8.45 -16.05 2.14
N ASN A 168 9.25 -15.65 3.12
CA ASN A 168 10.48 -16.36 3.51
C ASN A 168 11.43 -16.60 2.32
N GLY A 169 11.52 -15.64 1.38
CA GLY A 169 12.35 -15.72 0.19
C GLY A 169 11.76 -16.56 -0.96
N GLU A 170 10.58 -17.16 -0.78
CA GLU A 170 9.87 -17.86 -1.84
C GLU A 170 8.86 -16.91 -2.50
N ARG A 171 8.95 -16.75 -3.83
CA ARG A 171 7.97 -15.96 -4.60
C ARG A 171 6.63 -16.66 -4.59
N ARG A 172 5.61 -15.99 -4.04
CA ARG A 172 4.24 -16.51 -3.93
C ARG A 172 3.23 -15.78 -4.81
N GLN A 173 3.53 -14.56 -5.22
CA GLN A 173 2.75 -13.79 -6.18
C GLN A 173 3.71 -13.18 -7.21
N HIS A 174 3.30 -13.19 -8.47
CA HIS A 174 3.97 -12.54 -9.59
C HIS A 174 2.87 -12.10 -10.57
N ASP A 175 2.85 -10.82 -10.92
CA ASP A 175 1.85 -10.22 -11.81
C ASP A 175 2.42 -8.96 -12.47
N ASN A 176 1.66 -8.29 -13.33
CA ASN A 176 1.97 -6.93 -13.79
C ASN A 176 0.71 -6.05 -13.84
N THR A 177 0.91 -4.73 -13.79
CA THR A 177 -0.16 -3.73 -13.79
C THR A 177 -0.61 -3.30 -15.18
#